data_AF-A0A8T7KD91-F1
#
_entry.id   AF-A0A8T7KD91-F1
#
_cell.length_a   1.000
_cell.length_b   1.000
_cell.length_c   1.000
_cell.angle_alpha   90.00
_cell.angle_beta   90.00
_cell.angle_gamma   90.00
#
_symmetry.space_group_name_H-M   'P 1'
#
loop_
_entity.id
_entity.type
_entity.pdbx_description
1 polymer ?
#
loop_
_entity_poly.entity_id
_entity_poly.type
_entity_poly.pdbx_seq_one_letter_code
_entity_poly.pdbx_strand_id
1 'polypeptide(L)'
;MQKERDYYEVLGIEPTASAKEIRKAYRKLAFQYHPDRHQASEETHRKMLEINEAYAILSDPIKRRGYDLPRGYGKRVPKFKQGSKVRISTNSPSMYRGHTGVVDKEPIKDTFRFWYMVRIKSKDFTTVSRFAEEELEEADR
;
A
#
# COMPACT_ATOMS: atom_id res chain seq x y z
N MET A 1 -11.42 2.61 28.10
CA MET A 1 -10.55 2.47 26.91
C MET A 1 -10.71 3.74 26.09
N GLN A 2 -9.70 4.62 26.07
CA GLN A 2 -9.70 5.71 25.09
C GLN A 2 -9.57 5.04 23.73
N LYS A 3 -10.60 5.18 22.90
CA LYS A 3 -10.54 4.76 21.50
C LYS A 3 -9.53 5.72 20.86
N GLU A 4 -8.28 5.29 20.66
CA GLU A 4 -7.32 6.00 19.82
C GLU A 4 -8.05 6.37 18.54
N ARG A 5 -8.24 7.67 18.30
CA ARG A 5 -9.01 8.15 17.15
C ARG A 5 -8.32 7.65 15.89
N ASP A 6 -9.09 7.09 14.97
CA ASP A 6 -8.51 6.57 13.74
C ASP A 6 -7.93 7.72 12.92
N TYR A 7 -6.67 7.59 12.49
CA TYR A 7 -6.00 8.64 11.70
C TYR A 7 -6.73 8.97 10.39
N TYR A 8 -7.45 7.99 9.84
CA TYR A 8 -8.32 8.17 8.68
C TYR A 8 -9.53 9.05 9.01
N GLU A 9 -10.14 8.88 10.18
CA GLU A 9 -11.25 9.74 10.67
C GLU A 9 -10.77 11.17 10.95
N VAL A 10 -9.57 11.32 11.53
CA VAL A 10 -8.95 12.63 11.81
C VAL A 10 -8.74 13.44 10.52
N LEU A 11 -8.29 12.77 9.45
CA LEU A 11 -8.15 13.41 8.14
C LEU A 11 -9.46 13.46 7.33
N GLY A 12 -10.53 12.80 7.78
CA GLY A 12 -11.81 12.73 7.10
C GLY A 12 -11.74 12.02 5.75
N ILE A 13 -10.95 10.95 5.66
CA ILE A 13 -10.72 10.17 4.44
C ILE A 13 -10.97 8.68 4.70
N GLU A 14 -11.22 7.93 3.63
CA GLU A 14 -11.35 6.49 3.76
C GLU A 14 -9.99 5.77 3.89
N PRO A 15 -9.94 4.57 4.51
CA PRO A 15 -8.72 3.75 4.56
C PRO A 15 -8.21 3.32 3.18
N THR A 16 -9.09 3.31 2.18
CA THR A 16 -8.82 3.06 0.76
C THR A 16 -8.18 4.25 0.04
N ALA A 17 -8.12 5.43 0.68
CA ALA A 17 -7.65 6.66 0.06
C ALA A 17 -6.20 6.56 -0.43
N SER A 18 -5.98 7.12 -1.61
CA SER A 18 -4.67 7.25 -2.25
C SER A 18 -3.76 8.23 -1.50
N ALA A 19 -2.44 8.13 -1.72
CA ALA A 19 -1.48 9.07 -1.16
C ALA A 19 -1.74 10.52 -1.61
N LYS A 20 -2.34 10.73 -2.78
CA LYS A 20 -2.73 12.05 -3.28
C LYS A 20 -3.87 12.65 -2.46
N GLU A 21 -4.86 11.83 -2.10
CA GLU A 21 -6.00 12.24 -1.28
C GLU A 21 -5.60 12.54 0.16
N ILE A 22 -4.75 11.70 0.77
CA ILE A 22 -4.17 11.97 2.10
C ILE A 22 -3.51 13.36 2.13
N ARG A 23 -2.66 13.65 1.14
CA ARG A 23 -2.00 14.97 1.02
C ARG A 23 -2.98 16.11 0.79
N LYS A 24 -4.03 15.89 -0.01
CA LYS A 24 -5.05 16.90 -0.30
C LYS A 24 -5.87 17.23 0.96
N ALA A 25 -6.31 16.20 1.70
CA ALA A 25 -7.04 16.33 2.95
C ALA A 25 -6.21 17.07 4.00
N TYR A 26 -4.95 16.66 4.19
CA TYR A 26 -4.01 17.34 5.08
C TYR A 26 -3.88 18.83 4.77
N ARG A 27 -3.64 19.20 3.49
CA ARG A 27 -3.53 20.62 3.10
C ARG A 27 -4.81 21.41 3.38
N LYS A 28 -5.98 20.81 3.13
CA LYS A 28 -7.28 21.45 3.38
C LYS A 28 -7.47 21.72 4.87
N LEU A 29 -7.19 20.74 5.71
CA LEU A 29 -7.32 20.85 7.17
C LEU A 29 -6.27 21.78 7.77
N ALA A 30 -5.02 21.69 7.32
CA ALA A 30 -3.95 22.58 7.76
C ALA A 30 -4.26 24.05 7.45
N PHE A 31 -4.89 24.34 6.31
CA PHE A 31 -5.33 25.69 5.96
C PHE A 31 -6.51 26.18 6.81
N GLN A 32 -7.41 25.28 7.21
CA GLN A 32 -8.55 25.59 8.09
C GLN A 32 -8.13 25.82 9.53
N TYR A 33 -7.12 25.09 10.02
CA TYR A 33 -6.65 25.18 11.41
C TYR A 33 -5.33 25.95 11.54
N HIS A 34 -4.96 26.74 10.53
CA HIS A 34 -3.70 27.49 10.56
C HIS A 34 -3.77 28.62 11.60
N PRO A 35 -2.76 28.76 12.50
CA PRO A 35 -2.78 29.76 13.59
C PRO A 35 -2.73 31.20 13.08
N ASP A 36 -2.30 31.41 11.84
CA ASP A 36 -2.26 32.73 11.18
C ASP A 36 -3.65 33.24 10.76
N ARG A 37 -4.61 32.33 10.50
CA ARG A 37 -5.95 32.69 10.00
C ARG A 37 -7.04 32.62 11.06
N HIS A 38 -6.82 31.81 12.09
CA HIS A 38 -7.72 31.69 13.22
C HIS A 38 -6.95 32.04 14.48
N GLN A 39 -7.48 32.98 15.28
CA GLN A 39 -6.99 33.27 16.63
C GLN A 39 -6.67 31.94 17.31
N ALA A 40 -5.42 31.81 17.79
CA ALA A 40 -4.81 30.59 18.30
C ALA A 40 -5.54 30.05 19.54
N SER A 41 -6.76 29.56 19.32
CA SER A 41 -7.56 28.84 20.29
C SER A 41 -6.87 27.52 20.58
N GLU A 42 -6.89 27.13 21.84
CA GLU A 42 -6.31 25.86 22.30
C GLU A 42 -6.91 24.67 21.53
N GLU A 43 -8.17 24.79 21.08
CA GLU A 43 -8.85 23.79 20.26
C GLU A 43 -8.25 23.67 18.85
N THR A 44 -7.91 24.79 18.22
CA THR A 44 -7.27 24.83 16.89
C THR A 44 -5.90 24.18 16.95
N HIS A 45 -5.14 24.45 18.02
CA HIS A 45 -3.83 23.85 18.25
C HIS A 45 -3.93 22.34 18.47
N ARG A 46 -4.86 21.88 19.31
CA ARG A 46 -5.11 20.44 19.55
C ARG A 46 -5.49 19.70 18.26
N LYS A 47 -6.40 20.25 17.46
CA LYS A 47 -6.80 19.66 16.18
C LYS A 47 -5.63 19.60 15.18
N MET A 48 -4.84 20.67 15.10
CA MET A 48 -3.67 20.69 14.22
C MET A 48 -2.64 19.63 14.61
N LEU A 49 -2.42 19.41 15.91
CA LEU A 49 -1.54 18.33 16.41
C LEU A 49 -2.05 16.95 15.97
N GLU A 50 -3.34 16.67 16.14
CA GLU A 50 -3.96 15.41 15.70
C GLU A 50 -3.80 15.20 14.18
N ILE A 51 -4.03 16.25 13.38
CA ILE A 51 -3.89 16.21 11.91
C ILE A 51 -2.44 15.92 11.49
N ASN A 52 -1.46 16.54 12.18
CA ASN A 52 -0.05 16.35 11.90
C ASN A 52 0.41 14.93 12.22
N GLU A 53 -0.03 14.37 13.36
CA GLU A 53 0.26 12.99 13.75
C GLU A 53 -0.34 11.99 12.75
N ALA A 54 -1.61 12.17 12.39
CA ALA A 54 -2.27 11.34 11.38
C ALA A 54 -1.52 11.37 10.04
N TYR A 55 -1.10 12.55 9.58
CA TYR A 55 -0.33 12.69 8.34
C TYR A 55 1.06 12.06 8.44
N ALA A 56 1.75 12.15 9.58
CA ALA A 56 3.07 11.56 9.78
C ALA A 56 3.07 10.03 9.66
N ILE A 57 1.96 9.37 10.03
CA ILE A 57 1.79 7.92 9.89
C ILE A 57 1.27 7.54 8.50
N LEU A 58 0.26 8.25 7.98
CA LEU A 58 -0.40 7.88 6.73
C LEU A 58 0.37 8.30 5.46
N SER A 59 1.25 9.29 5.54
CA SER A 59 2.05 9.75 4.39
C SER A 59 3.20 8.81 4.03
N ASP A 60 3.76 8.11 5.02
CA ASP A 60 4.83 7.13 4.81
C ASP A 60 4.22 5.75 4.54
N PRO A 61 4.45 5.14 3.37
CA PRO A 61 3.87 3.84 3.03
C PRO A 61 4.28 2.72 3.99
N ILE A 62 5.46 2.80 4.63
CA ILE A 62 5.93 1.79 5.59
C ILE A 62 5.15 1.93 6.90
N LYS A 63 5.03 3.16 7.43
CA LYS A 63 4.29 3.44 8.67
C LYS A 63 2.79 3.20 8.50
N ARG A 64 2.22 3.64 7.38
CA ARG A 64 0.82 3.36 7.01
C ARG A 64 0.54 1.86 6.99
N ARG A 65 1.44 1.07 6.40
CA ARG A 65 1.29 -0.40 6.41
C ARG A 65 1.32 -0.98 7.83
N GLY A 66 2.23 -0.50 8.68
CA GLY A 66 2.28 -0.90 10.09
C GLY A 66 0.99 -0.56 10.85
N TYR A 67 0.36 0.57 10.50
CA TYR A 67 -0.93 1.01 11.05
C TYR A 67 -2.11 0.17 10.52
N ASP A 68 -2.12 -0.12 9.22
CA ASP A 68 -3.20 -0.80 8.51
C ASP A 68 -3.27 -2.31 8.75
N LEU A 69 -2.13 -2.96 8.98
CA LEU A 69 -2.02 -4.40 9.19
C LEU A 69 -2.83 -4.94 10.39
N PRO A 70 -2.66 -4.41 11.62
CA PRO A 70 -3.44 -4.87 12.77
C PRO A 70 -4.91 -4.45 12.71
N ARG A 71 -5.25 -3.41 11.93
CA ARG A 71 -6.60 -2.85 11.81
C ARG A 71 -7.42 -3.44 10.65
N GLY A 72 -6.80 -4.31 9.83
CA GLY A 72 -7.48 -4.95 8.71
C GLY A 72 -7.73 -4.04 7.49
N TYR A 73 -7.21 -2.80 7.51
CA TYR A 73 -7.34 -1.84 6.41
C TYR A 73 -6.40 -2.15 5.22
N GLY A 74 -5.33 -2.92 5.44
CA GLY A 74 -4.35 -3.21 4.41
C GLY A 74 -4.83 -4.27 3.42
N LYS A 75 -4.75 -3.99 2.11
CA LYS A 75 -4.77 -5.05 1.09
C LYS A 75 -3.63 -6.03 1.40
N ARG A 76 -3.95 -7.30 1.60
CA ARG A 76 -2.96 -8.35 1.91
C ARG A 76 -1.99 -8.46 0.74
N VAL A 77 -0.75 -7.97 0.88
CA VAL A 77 0.29 -8.24 -0.13
C VAL A 77 0.46 -9.77 -0.29
N PRO A 78 0.66 -10.30 -1.50
CA PRO A 78 0.83 -11.73 -1.70
C PRO A 78 2.08 -12.23 -0.97
N LYS A 79 1.91 -13.29 -0.18
CA LYS A 79 2.86 -13.81 0.82
C LYS A 79 4.03 -14.63 0.24
N PHE A 80 4.41 -14.46 -1.02
CA PHE A 80 5.50 -15.26 -1.57
C PHE A 80 6.84 -14.73 -1.09
N LYS A 81 7.53 -15.50 -0.24
CA LYS A 81 8.91 -15.26 0.16
C LYS A 81 9.86 -15.72 -0.95
N GLN A 82 11.06 -15.15 -1.03
CA GLN A 82 12.14 -15.70 -1.86
C GLN A 82 12.31 -17.21 -1.58
N GLY A 83 12.43 -18.01 -2.62
CA GLY A 83 12.48 -19.47 -2.53
C GLY A 83 11.13 -20.18 -2.50
N SER A 84 10.00 -19.45 -2.45
CA SER A 84 8.67 -20.06 -2.51
C SER A 84 8.45 -20.73 -3.87
N LYS A 85 7.96 -21.98 -3.87
CA LYS A 85 7.50 -22.65 -5.09
C LYS A 85 6.14 -22.08 -5.50
N VAL A 86 6.04 -21.59 -6.72
CA VAL A 86 4.83 -21.00 -7.31
C VAL A 86 4.48 -21.73 -8.59
N ARG A 87 3.20 -22.00 -8.79
CA ARG A 87 2.67 -22.57 -10.03
C ARG A 87 2.12 -21.45 -10.90
N ILE A 88 2.53 -21.42 -12.15
CA ILE A 88 2.06 -20.42 -13.11
C ILE A 88 0.66 -20.81 -13.57
N SER A 89 -0.27 -19.85 -13.48
CA SER A 89 -1.66 -20.02 -13.87
C SER A 89 -1.78 -20.53 -15.31
N THR A 90 -2.75 -21.39 -15.55
CA THR A 90 -3.08 -21.93 -16.89
C THR A 90 -3.72 -20.90 -17.81
N ASN A 91 -4.17 -19.75 -17.29
CA ASN A 91 -4.74 -18.66 -18.10
C ASN A 91 -3.70 -17.59 -18.48
N SER A 92 -2.46 -17.78 -18.06
CA SER A 92 -1.41 -16.79 -18.24
C SER A 92 -0.88 -16.69 -19.69
N PRO A 93 -0.67 -15.50 -20.27
CA PRO A 93 -0.03 -15.32 -21.59
C PRO A 93 1.42 -15.84 -21.68
N SER A 94 2.02 -16.27 -20.57
CA SER A 94 3.37 -16.84 -20.54
C SER A 94 3.53 -18.09 -21.39
N MET A 95 4.70 -18.26 -22.01
CA MET A 95 5.14 -19.56 -22.52
C MET A 95 5.30 -20.61 -21.41
N TYR A 96 5.42 -20.20 -20.14
CA TYR A 96 5.60 -21.09 -18.99
C TYR A 96 4.30 -21.41 -18.23
N ARG A 97 3.16 -21.17 -18.86
CA ARG A 97 1.82 -21.54 -18.37
C ARG A 97 1.80 -23.00 -17.89
N GLY A 98 1.31 -23.25 -16.68
CA GLY A 98 1.21 -24.60 -16.11
C GLY A 98 2.50 -25.17 -15.51
N HIS A 99 3.65 -24.50 -15.65
CA HIS A 99 4.90 -24.89 -15.00
C HIS A 99 4.98 -24.40 -13.54
N THR A 100 5.77 -25.10 -12.74
CA THR A 100 6.16 -24.68 -11.39
C THR A 100 7.54 -24.03 -11.42
N GLY A 101 7.65 -22.83 -10.84
CA GLY A 101 8.91 -22.10 -10.68
C GLY A 101 9.19 -21.74 -9.22
N VAL A 102 10.36 -21.15 -8.98
CA VAL A 102 10.78 -20.68 -7.66
C VAL A 102 10.92 -19.16 -7.71
N VAL A 103 10.36 -18.46 -6.71
CA VAL A 103 10.55 -17.01 -6.57
C VAL A 103 12.02 -16.73 -6.30
N ASP A 104 12.68 -16.05 -7.23
CA ASP A 104 14.12 -15.83 -7.19
C ASP A 104 14.50 -14.54 -6.45
N LYS A 105 13.62 -13.54 -6.49
CA LYS A 105 13.82 -12.23 -5.84
C LYS A 105 12.55 -11.78 -5.13
N GLU A 106 12.74 -10.87 -4.18
CA GLU A 106 11.65 -10.12 -3.57
C GLU A 106 10.83 -9.37 -4.63
N PRO A 107 9.52 -9.16 -4.41
CA PRO A 107 8.67 -8.49 -5.37
C PRO A 107 9.19 -7.08 -5.64
N ILE A 108 9.42 -6.78 -6.91
CA ILE A 108 9.84 -5.44 -7.33
C ILE A 108 8.61 -4.55 -7.25
N LYS A 109 8.68 -3.52 -6.39
CA LYS A 109 7.60 -2.55 -6.20
C LYS A 109 7.69 -1.49 -7.28
N ASP A 110 6.81 -1.55 -8.26
CA ASP A 110 6.41 -0.37 -9.03
C ASP A 110 5.11 0.19 -8.43
N THR A 111 4.90 1.50 -8.58
CA THR A 111 3.83 2.33 -8.02
C THR A 111 2.44 1.68 -7.95
N PHE A 112 2.11 0.76 -8.87
CA PHE A 112 0.83 0.02 -8.88
C PHE A 112 0.94 -1.47 -9.23
N ARG A 113 2.14 -2.01 -9.49
CA ARG A 113 2.31 -3.38 -10.02
C ARG A 113 3.45 -4.09 -9.29
N PHE A 114 3.16 -5.27 -8.76
CA PHE A 114 4.19 -6.15 -8.20
C PHE A 114 4.61 -7.14 -9.29
N TRP A 115 5.89 -7.13 -9.63
CA TRP A 115 6.46 -8.14 -10.52
C TRP A 115 7.24 -9.15 -9.70
N TYR A 116 6.91 -10.42 -9.85
CA TYR A 116 7.73 -11.51 -9.31
C TYR A 116 8.67 -12.02 -10.40
N MET A 117 9.96 -12.11 -10.05
CA MET A 117 10.93 -12.84 -10.84
C MET A 117 10.88 -14.30 -10.43
N VAL A 118 10.43 -15.15 -11.35
CA VAL A 118 10.33 -16.59 -11.12
C VAL A 118 11.37 -17.28 -11.99
N ARG A 119 12.24 -18.06 -11.34
CA ARG A 119 13.18 -18.94 -12.04
C ARG A 119 12.50 -20.25 -12.33
N ILE A 120 12.53 -20.65 -13.60
CA ILE A 120 11.91 -21.90 -14.08
C ILE A 120 13.04 -22.75 -14.65
N LYS A 121 13.15 -23.99 -14.16
CA LYS A 121 14.10 -24.98 -14.68
C LYS A 121 13.37 -25.85 -15.70
N SER A 122 13.70 -25.71 -16.98
CA SER A 122 13.34 -26.72 -18.00
C SER A 122 14.54 -27.66 -18.22
N LYS A 123 14.32 -28.78 -18.90
CA LYS A 123 15.34 -29.83 -19.10
C LYS A 123 16.66 -29.31 -19.69
N ASP A 124 16.62 -28.23 -20.46
CA ASP A 124 17.77 -27.77 -21.25
C ASP A 124 18.19 -26.31 -20.97
N PHE A 125 17.40 -25.52 -20.21
CA PHE A 125 17.72 -24.12 -19.93
C PHE A 125 17.22 -23.63 -18.56
N THR A 126 18.01 -22.77 -17.90
CA THR A 126 17.55 -21.94 -16.79
C THR A 126 17.13 -20.58 -17.33
N THR A 127 15.82 -20.33 -17.40
CA THR A 127 15.30 -19.01 -17.78
C THR A 127 14.68 -18.32 -16.57
N VAL A 128 15.07 -17.07 -16.34
CA VAL A 128 14.44 -16.17 -15.38
C VAL A 128 13.36 -15.41 -16.14
N SER A 129 12.10 -15.70 -15.85
CA SER A 129 10.99 -15.02 -16.51
C SER A 129 10.40 -13.98 -15.58
N ARG A 130 10.17 -12.79 -16.12
CA ARG A 130 9.37 -11.74 -15.49
C ARG A 130 7.92 -12.23 -15.52
N PHE A 131 7.45 -12.86 -14.45
CA PHE A 131 6.17 -13.56 -14.50
C PHE A 131 5.43 -13.59 -13.16
N ALA A 132 4.60 -12.56 -12.96
CA ALA A 132 3.33 -12.62 -12.27
C ALA A 132 2.67 -11.26 -12.47
N GLU A 133 1.65 -11.22 -13.31
CA GLU A 133 0.72 -10.11 -13.40
C GLU A 133 -0.54 -10.57 -12.69
N GLU A 134 -0.79 -10.03 -11.50
CA GLU A 134 -2.15 -9.97 -10.97
C GLU A 134 -2.60 -8.54 -11.25
N GLU A 135 -3.50 -8.38 -12.22
CA GLU A 135 -4.19 -7.11 -12.41
C GLU A 135 -5.06 -6.91 -11.17
N LEU A 136 -4.68 -5.93 -10.33
CA LEU A 136 -5.63 -5.38 -9.38
C LEU A 136 -6.77 -4.83 -10.22
N GLU A 137 -7.94 -5.46 -10.11
CA GLU A 137 -9.17 -4.91 -10.64
C GLU A 137 -9.23 -3.45 -10.21
N GLU A 138 -9.24 -2.58 -11.21
CA GLU A 138 -9.41 -1.15 -11.04
C GLU A 138 -10.80 -0.98 -10.42
N ALA A 139 -10.84 -0.86 -9.10
CA ALA A 139 -12.08 -0.56 -8.39
C ALA A 139 -12.44 0.89 -8.71
N ASP A 140 -13.12 1.04 -9.85
CA ASP A 140 -13.98 2.10 -10.39
C ASP A 140 -13.68 3.58 -10.06
N ARG A 141 -13.48 4.34 -11.15
CA ARG A 141 -13.79 5.77 -11.41
C ARG A 141 -13.23 6.88 -10.50
#